data_AF-A0A3P7IF47-F1
#
_entry.id   AF-A0A3P7IF47-F1
#
_cell.length_a   1.000
_cell.length_b   1.000
_cell.length_c   1.000
_cell.angle_alpha   90.00
_cell.angle_beta   90.00
_cell.angle_gamma   90.00
#
_symmetry.space_group_name_H-M   'P 1'
#
loop_
_entity.id
_entity.type
_entity.pdbx_description
1 polymer ?
#
loop_
_entity_poly.entity_id
_entity_poly.type
_entity_poly.pdbx_seq_one_letter_code
_entity_poly.pdbx_strand_id
1 'polypeptide(L)'
;MSVAEQLYTQGYISYPRTETTAYPTNFDLKGVLQQQTNNSKWGDVVKRVLNEGIRKPRGGDDKGDHPPITPMKPNNGQLSGDMARIYDYVVQHFVATLMGPCIFDVTTITITSADETFTLTGKIVKDPGFTEVMTWLNVEDDQKLPILARGDELILKEASLVSRETSPPGYLTESELISLMEKHGIGTDASIPVHINTICQRNYVESGRRLVPTRLGISLVHGYWRVDHELVLPTMRAEVETQLNLIAQGKADYHDVRDHALEMFRMKFVYYVKNIAQVDTLFEASFTSLADSGKPFSRCGKCRRYMKLVPTKPQRLFCPTCQETYSVPNFKDGVLRPYGEKKCPLDDFELVYWNV
;
A
#
# COMPACT_ATOMS: atom_id res chain seq x y z
N MET A 1 -7.36 -14.07 1.85
CA MET A 1 -7.70 -14.97 0.74
C MET A 1 -8.15 -16.35 1.20
N SER A 2 -7.36 -17.11 1.98
CA SER A 2 -7.71 -18.48 2.43
C SER A 2 -9.12 -18.63 3.04
N VAL A 3 -9.54 -17.68 3.89
CA VAL A 3 -10.87 -17.68 4.50
C VAL A 3 -11.99 -17.52 3.46
N ALA A 4 -11.79 -16.68 2.44
CA ALA A 4 -12.76 -16.51 1.36
C ALA A 4 -12.88 -17.79 0.51
N GLU A 5 -11.77 -18.48 0.25
CA GLU A 5 -11.77 -19.78 -0.45
C GLU A 5 -12.51 -20.86 0.35
N GLN A 6 -12.37 -20.87 1.68
CA GLN A 6 -13.13 -21.75 2.55
C GLN A 6 -14.64 -21.43 2.49
N LEU A 7 -15.02 -20.15 2.53
CA LEU A 7 -16.41 -19.73 2.37
C LEU A 7 -16.99 -20.16 1.02
N TYR A 8 -16.24 -20.01 -0.07
CA TYR A 8 -16.61 -20.47 -1.40
C TYR A 8 -16.80 -22.00 -1.45
N THR A 9 -15.83 -22.76 -0.92
CA THR A 9 -15.88 -24.23 -0.92
C THR A 9 -17.08 -24.77 -0.12
N GLN A 10 -17.49 -24.03 0.92
CA GLN A 10 -18.69 -24.33 1.71
C GLN A 10 -20.00 -23.76 1.12
N GLY A 11 -19.91 -23.08 -0.03
CA GLY A 11 -21.05 -22.52 -0.77
C GLY A 11 -21.64 -21.23 -0.19
N TYR A 12 -20.94 -20.53 0.71
CA TYR A 12 -21.43 -19.29 1.30
C TYR A 12 -21.29 -18.07 0.39
N ILE A 13 -20.24 -18.04 -0.44
CA ILE A 13 -19.98 -16.93 -1.38
C ILE A 13 -19.62 -17.48 -2.77
N SER A 14 -19.72 -16.63 -3.80
CA SER A 14 -19.22 -16.93 -5.14
C SER A 14 -17.68 -16.99 -5.16
N TYR A 15 -17.11 -17.38 -6.30
CA TYR A 15 -15.66 -17.56 -6.43
C TYR A 15 -14.90 -16.25 -6.09
N PRO A 16 -13.95 -16.26 -5.13
CA PRO A 16 -13.43 -15.02 -4.53
C PRO A 16 -12.21 -14.45 -5.24
N ARG A 17 -11.85 -14.96 -6.42
CA ARG A 17 -10.76 -14.45 -7.25
C ARG A 17 -11.37 -13.99 -8.58
N THR A 18 -11.76 -12.72 -8.64
CA THR A 18 -12.43 -12.11 -9.78
C THR A 18 -12.16 -10.61 -9.81
N GLU A 19 -11.76 -10.13 -10.98
CA GLU A 19 -11.53 -8.71 -11.22
C GLU A 19 -12.82 -8.02 -11.71
N THR A 20 -13.87 -8.80 -11.98
CA THR A 20 -15.17 -8.30 -12.45
C THR A 20 -15.93 -7.64 -11.31
N THR A 21 -16.35 -6.40 -11.56
CA THR A 21 -17.16 -5.58 -10.63
C THR A 21 -18.58 -5.36 -11.15
N ALA A 22 -18.88 -5.77 -12.38
CA ALA A 22 -20.22 -5.71 -12.96
C ALA A 22 -21.02 -6.98 -12.72
N TYR A 23 -22.25 -6.85 -12.23
CA TYR A 23 -23.19 -7.97 -12.21
C TYR A 23 -23.68 -8.31 -13.63
N PRO A 24 -23.71 -9.60 -14.02
CA PRO A 24 -24.31 -10.03 -15.28
C PRO A 24 -25.79 -9.63 -15.38
N THR A 25 -26.27 -9.34 -16.59
CA THR A 25 -27.66 -8.91 -16.81
C THR A 25 -28.71 -9.94 -16.40
N ASN A 26 -28.35 -11.22 -16.40
CA ASN A 26 -29.20 -12.35 -16.01
C ASN A 26 -29.00 -12.80 -14.55
N PHE A 27 -28.21 -12.07 -13.75
CA PHE A 27 -27.94 -12.43 -12.36
C PHE A 27 -29.17 -12.13 -11.49
N ASP A 28 -29.64 -13.12 -10.71
CA ASP A 28 -30.81 -12.98 -9.84
C ASP A 28 -30.46 -12.25 -8.52
N LEU A 29 -30.27 -10.94 -8.61
CA LEU A 29 -29.98 -10.07 -7.46
C LEU A 29 -31.08 -10.15 -6.39
N LYS A 30 -32.34 -10.26 -6.81
CA LYS A 30 -33.49 -10.28 -5.90
C LYS A 30 -33.53 -11.58 -5.11
N GLY A 31 -33.32 -12.72 -5.76
CA GLY A 31 -33.26 -14.03 -5.11
C GLY A 31 -32.13 -14.11 -4.10
N VAL A 32 -30.94 -13.60 -4.44
CA VAL A 32 -29.81 -13.54 -3.48
C VAL A 32 -30.15 -12.66 -2.27
N LEU A 33 -30.71 -11.47 -2.51
CA LEU A 33 -31.10 -10.54 -1.45
C LEU A 33 -32.16 -11.15 -0.52
N GLN A 34 -33.16 -11.86 -1.07
CA GLN A 34 -34.22 -12.53 -0.30
C GLN A 34 -33.69 -13.55 0.70
N GLN A 35 -32.59 -14.24 0.41
CA GLN A 35 -32.01 -15.20 1.35
C GLN A 35 -31.50 -14.55 2.64
N GLN A 36 -31.25 -13.24 2.63
CA GLN A 36 -30.66 -12.51 3.76
C GLN A 36 -31.70 -11.88 4.71
N THR A 37 -33.01 -12.05 4.47
CA THR A 37 -34.10 -11.39 5.24
C THR A 37 -34.16 -11.79 6.70
N ASN A 38 -33.68 -13.00 7.05
CA ASN A 38 -33.76 -13.55 8.41
C ASN A 38 -32.51 -13.31 9.25
N ASN A 39 -31.51 -12.60 8.71
CA ASN A 39 -30.29 -12.29 9.45
C ASN A 39 -30.57 -11.20 10.50
N SER A 40 -30.05 -11.37 11.72
CA SER A 40 -30.30 -10.44 12.82
C SER A 40 -29.62 -9.07 12.67
N LYS A 41 -28.59 -8.94 11.83
CA LYS A 41 -27.81 -7.70 11.68
C LYS A 41 -28.37 -6.76 10.62
N TRP A 42 -28.91 -7.30 9.53
CA TRP A 42 -29.35 -6.51 8.36
C TRP A 42 -30.70 -6.95 7.78
N GLY A 43 -31.35 -7.97 8.36
CA GLY A 43 -32.59 -8.54 7.81
C GLY A 43 -33.70 -7.51 7.65
N ASP A 44 -33.82 -6.55 8.56
CA ASP A 44 -34.84 -5.50 8.49
C ASP A 44 -34.55 -4.46 7.38
N VAL A 45 -33.27 -4.13 7.16
CA VAL A 45 -32.84 -3.32 6.01
C VAL A 45 -33.17 -4.05 4.71
N VAL A 46 -32.84 -5.35 4.62
CA VAL A 46 -33.11 -6.19 3.46
C VAL A 46 -34.61 -6.26 3.13
N LYS A 47 -35.48 -6.48 4.13
CA LYS A 47 -36.94 -6.48 3.93
C LYS A 47 -37.43 -5.15 3.37
N ARG A 48 -36.92 -4.03 3.88
CA ARG A 48 -37.28 -2.69 3.42
C ARG A 48 -36.86 -2.46 1.97
N VAL A 49 -35.62 -2.78 1.62
CA VAL A 49 -35.10 -2.69 0.25
C VAL A 49 -35.90 -3.55 -0.73
N LEU A 50 -36.31 -4.76 -0.31
CA LEU A 50 -37.16 -5.62 -1.14
C LEU A 50 -38.56 -5.04 -1.37
N ASN A 51 -39.14 -4.37 -0.37
CA ASN A 51 -40.46 -3.75 -0.45
C ASN A 51 -40.46 -2.47 -1.29
N GLU A 52 -39.44 -1.63 -1.14
CA GLU A 52 -39.27 -0.39 -1.90
C GLU A 52 -38.82 -0.65 -3.35
N GLY A 53 -38.20 -1.81 -3.57
CA GLY A 53 -37.62 -2.22 -4.85
C GLY A 53 -36.10 -2.04 -4.85
N ILE A 54 -35.38 -3.09 -5.30
CA ILE A 54 -33.92 -3.04 -5.39
C ILE A 54 -33.48 -1.97 -6.37
N ARG A 55 -32.46 -1.18 -6.01
CA ARG A 55 -31.81 -0.31 -6.98
C ARG A 55 -30.92 -1.14 -7.89
N LYS A 56 -30.82 -0.72 -9.15
CA LYS A 56 -29.84 -1.29 -10.08
C LYS A 56 -28.45 -0.96 -9.53
N PRO A 57 -27.57 -1.97 -9.33
CA PRO A 57 -26.18 -1.72 -8.97
C PRO A 57 -25.54 -0.71 -9.92
N ARG A 58 -24.61 0.08 -9.39
CA ARG A 58 -23.73 0.89 -10.23
C ARG A 58 -23.04 -0.05 -11.22
N GLY A 59 -22.88 0.39 -12.47
CA GLY A 59 -22.09 -0.36 -13.45
C GLY A 59 -20.67 -0.62 -12.94
N GLY A 60 -20.00 -1.57 -13.56
CA GLY A 60 -18.62 -1.91 -13.28
C GLY A 60 -17.94 -2.42 -14.54
N ASP A 61 -16.77 -2.99 -14.38
CA ASP A 61 -16.03 -3.65 -15.45
C ASP A 61 -16.32 -5.15 -15.42
N ASP A 62 -16.63 -5.70 -16.59
CA ASP A 62 -16.71 -7.14 -16.83
C ASP A 62 -15.43 -7.60 -17.51
N LYS A 63 -14.67 -8.47 -16.83
CA LYS A 63 -13.42 -9.05 -17.34
C LYS A 63 -13.65 -10.38 -18.06
N GLY A 64 -14.90 -10.84 -18.14
CA GLY A 64 -15.27 -12.10 -18.78
C GLY A 64 -14.90 -13.34 -17.97
N ASP A 65 -14.67 -13.20 -16.67
CA ASP A 65 -14.28 -14.27 -15.75
C ASP A 65 -15.46 -14.77 -14.90
N HIS A 66 -15.61 -14.26 -13.66
CA HIS A 66 -16.61 -14.66 -12.70
C HIS A 66 -17.38 -13.42 -12.21
N PRO A 67 -18.69 -13.52 -11.91
CA PRO A 67 -19.44 -12.39 -11.34
C PRO A 67 -18.81 -11.87 -10.02
N PRO A 68 -19.15 -10.64 -9.59
CA PRO A 68 -18.64 -10.07 -8.36
C PRO A 68 -18.86 -10.98 -7.15
N ILE A 69 -17.98 -10.88 -6.14
CA ILE A 69 -18.06 -11.68 -4.91
C ILE A 69 -19.39 -11.40 -4.19
N THR A 70 -20.24 -12.42 -4.12
CA THR A 70 -21.65 -12.29 -3.73
C THR A 70 -22.02 -13.44 -2.78
N PRO A 71 -22.88 -13.22 -1.77
CA PRO A 71 -23.36 -14.31 -0.93
C PRO A 71 -24.23 -15.28 -1.74
N MET A 72 -24.02 -16.59 -1.55
CA MET A 72 -24.73 -17.66 -2.26
C MET A 72 -25.63 -18.49 -1.34
N LYS A 73 -25.45 -18.37 -0.02
CA LYS A 73 -26.18 -19.09 1.00
C LYS A 73 -26.19 -18.29 2.30
N PRO A 74 -27.31 -18.22 3.05
CA PRO A 74 -27.37 -17.53 4.33
C PRO A 74 -26.55 -18.23 5.41
N ASN A 75 -25.92 -17.44 6.28
CA ASN A 75 -25.34 -17.91 7.54
C ASN A 75 -26.40 -17.94 8.65
N ASN A 76 -26.83 -19.14 9.05
CA ASN A 76 -27.81 -19.35 10.11
C ASN A 76 -27.12 -19.72 11.46
N GLY A 77 -25.98 -19.09 11.73
CA GLY A 77 -25.19 -19.29 12.96
C GLY A 77 -24.11 -20.37 12.87
N GLN A 78 -23.79 -20.88 11.67
CA GLN A 78 -22.73 -21.88 11.49
C GLN A 78 -21.33 -21.25 11.41
N LEU A 79 -21.21 -20.02 10.93
CA LEU A 79 -19.92 -19.34 10.81
C LEU A 79 -19.57 -18.60 12.10
N SER A 80 -18.29 -18.63 12.47
CA SER A 80 -17.72 -17.90 13.60
C SER A 80 -16.34 -17.33 13.24
N GLY A 81 -15.77 -16.48 14.10
CA GLY A 81 -14.43 -15.92 13.93
C GLY A 81 -14.24 -15.14 12.62
N ASP A 82 -13.11 -15.36 11.95
CA ASP A 82 -12.77 -14.70 10.68
C ASP A 82 -13.73 -15.03 9.54
N MET A 83 -14.24 -16.27 9.47
CA MET A 83 -15.22 -16.67 8.45
C MET A 83 -16.50 -15.84 8.56
N ALA A 84 -17.01 -15.66 9.78
CA ALA A 84 -18.19 -14.82 10.01
C ALA A 84 -17.92 -13.36 9.64
N ARG A 85 -16.77 -12.81 10.04
CA ARG A 85 -16.41 -11.41 9.72
C ARG A 85 -16.33 -11.14 8.22
N ILE A 86 -15.67 -12.03 7.47
CA ILE A 86 -15.53 -11.87 6.01
C ILE A 86 -16.88 -12.10 5.32
N TYR A 87 -17.64 -13.12 5.73
CA TYR A 87 -18.99 -13.33 5.19
C TYR A 87 -19.90 -12.12 5.43
N ASP A 88 -19.90 -11.57 6.65
CA ASP A 88 -20.71 -10.41 7.00
C ASP A 88 -20.35 -9.20 6.13
N TYR A 89 -19.05 -8.92 5.94
CA TYR A 89 -18.60 -7.85 5.06
C TYR A 89 -19.07 -8.04 3.61
N VAL A 90 -18.95 -9.26 3.06
CA VAL A 90 -19.42 -9.58 1.70
C VAL A 90 -20.94 -9.35 1.57
N VAL A 91 -21.73 -9.79 2.56
CA VAL A 91 -23.18 -9.58 2.54
C VAL A 91 -23.54 -8.10 2.65
N GLN A 92 -22.96 -7.38 3.61
CA GLN A 92 -23.24 -5.96 3.82
C GLN A 92 -22.85 -5.14 2.58
N HIS A 93 -21.71 -5.46 1.95
CA HIS A 93 -21.30 -4.83 0.70
C HIS A 93 -22.27 -5.14 -0.44
N PHE A 94 -22.66 -6.41 -0.62
CA PHE A 94 -23.66 -6.80 -1.63
C PHE A 94 -24.98 -6.04 -1.44
N VAL A 95 -25.52 -6.03 -0.23
CA VAL A 95 -26.77 -5.32 0.11
C VAL A 95 -26.62 -3.83 -0.19
N ALA A 96 -25.51 -3.20 0.21
CA ALA A 96 -25.21 -1.80 -0.08
C ALA A 96 -25.23 -1.48 -1.58
N THR A 97 -24.77 -2.38 -2.45
CA THR A 97 -24.82 -2.17 -3.92
C THR A 97 -26.25 -2.07 -4.48
N LEU A 98 -27.24 -2.57 -3.74
CA LEU A 98 -28.66 -2.57 -4.11
C LEU A 98 -29.46 -1.44 -3.41
N MET A 99 -28.79 -0.65 -2.58
CA MET A 99 -29.37 0.47 -1.82
C MET A 99 -29.17 1.82 -2.52
N GLY A 100 -29.80 2.86 -1.97
CA GLY A 100 -29.57 4.25 -2.38
C GLY A 100 -28.24 4.83 -1.87
N PRO A 101 -27.80 5.96 -2.44
CA PRO A 101 -26.65 6.69 -1.92
C PRO A 101 -26.99 7.29 -0.54
N CYS A 102 -25.97 7.57 0.26
CA CYS A 102 -26.12 8.46 1.41
C CYS A 102 -26.37 9.89 0.92
N ILE A 103 -27.44 10.53 1.42
CA ILE A 103 -27.84 11.90 1.09
C ILE A 103 -27.69 12.76 2.34
N PHE A 104 -26.97 13.88 2.21
CA PHE A 104 -26.75 14.84 3.29
C PHE A 104 -26.68 16.26 2.72
N ASP A 105 -27.10 17.23 3.53
CA ASP A 105 -26.90 18.65 3.22
C ASP A 105 -25.48 19.05 3.61
N VAL A 106 -24.83 19.88 2.79
CA VAL A 106 -23.56 20.54 3.12
C VAL A 106 -23.80 22.03 3.20
N THR A 107 -23.54 22.62 4.37
CA THR A 107 -23.61 24.06 4.58
C THR A 107 -22.19 24.60 4.73
N THR A 108 -21.82 25.54 3.87
CA THR A 108 -20.53 26.24 3.94
C THR A 108 -20.76 27.72 4.28
N ILE A 109 -20.26 28.15 5.43
CA ILE A 109 -20.27 29.53 5.89
C ILE A 109 -18.91 30.14 5.58
N THR A 110 -18.91 31.26 4.85
CA THR A 110 -17.69 32.04 4.58
C THR A 110 -17.73 33.30 5.43
N ILE A 111 -16.71 33.49 6.27
CA ILE A 111 -16.57 34.62 7.17
C ILE A 111 -15.39 35.46 6.68
N THR A 112 -15.62 36.76 6.52
CA THR A 112 -14.58 37.72 6.17
C THR A 112 -14.25 38.56 7.40
N SER A 113 -12.96 38.74 7.67
CA SER A 113 -12.47 39.54 8.79
C SER A 113 -11.27 40.34 8.32
N ALA A 114 -11.45 41.65 8.15
CA ALA A 114 -10.50 42.50 7.43
C ALA A 114 -10.19 41.90 6.05
N ASP A 115 -8.92 41.60 5.75
CA ASP A 115 -8.48 41.04 4.47
C ASP A 115 -8.46 39.50 4.44
N GLU A 116 -8.78 38.83 5.56
CA GLU A 116 -8.72 37.38 5.70
C GLU A 116 -10.09 36.73 5.48
N THR A 117 -10.09 35.54 4.88
CA THR A 117 -11.30 34.74 4.64
C THR A 117 -11.20 33.37 5.31
N PHE A 118 -12.21 33.03 6.11
CA PHE A 118 -12.33 31.75 6.79
C PHE A 118 -13.56 31.00 6.30
N THR A 119 -13.46 29.68 6.19
CA THR A 119 -14.59 28.82 5.80
C THR A 119 -14.88 27.79 6.87
N LEU A 120 -16.14 27.69 7.27
CA LEU A 120 -16.68 26.64 8.12
C LEU A 120 -17.63 25.79 7.30
N THR A 121 -17.46 24.46 7.32
CA THR A 121 -18.35 23.53 6.62
C THR A 121 -18.95 22.56 7.63
N GLY A 122 -20.23 22.26 7.48
CA GLY A 122 -20.94 21.28 8.29
C GLY A 122 -21.93 20.48 7.46
N LYS A 123 -22.18 19.25 7.89
CA LYS A 123 -23.00 18.26 7.20
C LYS A 123 -24.17 17.83 8.07
N ILE A 124 -25.32 17.60 7.45
CA ILE A 124 -26.52 17.05 8.10
C ILE A 124 -27.07 15.92 7.24
N VAL A 125 -27.02 14.69 7.75
CA VAL A 125 -27.53 13.50 7.05
C VAL A 125 -29.05 13.56 6.93
N LYS A 126 -29.56 13.34 5.71
CA LYS A 126 -31.00 13.26 5.40
C LYS A 126 -31.46 11.83 5.20
N ASP A 127 -30.64 11.05 4.52
CA ASP A 127 -30.85 9.63 4.26
C ASP A 127 -29.50 8.91 4.36
N PRO A 128 -29.31 7.97 5.29
CA PRO A 128 -28.05 7.21 5.37
C PRO A 128 -27.81 6.36 4.10
N GLY A 129 -28.85 5.95 3.38
CA GLY A 129 -28.73 5.06 2.24
C GLY A 129 -27.91 3.81 2.57
N PHE A 130 -26.97 3.46 1.71
CA PHE A 130 -26.12 2.28 1.89
C PHE A 130 -25.25 2.29 3.17
N THR A 131 -25.02 3.44 3.80
CA THR A 131 -24.22 3.49 5.04
C THR A 131 -24.97 2.93 6.24
N GLU A 132 -26.31 2.80 6.17
CA GLU A 132 -27.11 2.12 7.19
C GLU A 132 -26.63 0.67 7.42
N VAL A 133 -26.23 -0.02 6.34
CA VAL A 133 -25.70 -1.40 6.44
C VAL A 133 -24.17 -1.44 6.55
N MET A 134 -23.47 -0.48 5.93
CA MET A 134 -22.00 -0.33 6.02
C MET A 134 -21.63 0.78 7.00
N THR A 135 -21.86 0.53 8.29
CA THR A 135 -21.80 1.57 9.34
C THR A 135 -20.42 2.21 9.54
N TRP A 136 -19.33 1.55 9.15
CA TRP A 136 -17.98 2.12 9.14
C TRP A 136 -17.76 3.19 8.06
N LEU A 137 -18.73 3.38 7.15
CA LEU A 137 -18.78 4.44 6.15
C LEU A 137 -19.81 5.53 6.49
N ASN A 138 -20.40 5.48 7.70
CA ASN A 138 -21.36 6.51 8.11
C ASN A 138 -20.74 7.90 8.03
N VAL A 139 -21.51 8.82 7.46
CA VAL A 139 -21.22 10.25 7.55
C VAL A 139 -21.74 10.69 8.91
N GLU A 140 -20.83 11.12 9.80
CA GLU A 140 -21.25 11.74 11.06
C GLU A 140 -21.90 13.09 10.77
N ASP A 141 -22.98 13.39 11.49
CA ASP A 141 -23.50 14.75 11.56
C ASP A 141 -22.39 15.62 12.17
N ASP A 142 -21.87 16.58 11.39
CA ASP A 142 -20.96 17.55 11.95
C ASP A 142 -21.72 18.40 12.98
N GLN A 143 -20.96 19.03 13.87
CA GLN A 143 -21.46 20.00 14.84
C GLN A 143 -22.53 20.91 14.20
N LYS A 144 -23.75 20.92 14.76
CA LYS A 144 -24.85 21.76 14.27
C LYS A 144 -24.35 23.19 14.08
N LEU A 145 -24.15 23.58 12.83
CA LEU A 145 -23.71 24.93 12.52
C LEU A 145 -24.73 25.93 13.06
N PRO A 146 -24.29 27.08 13.59
CA PRO A 146 -25.20 28.13 13.98
C PRO A 146 -26.02 28.55 12.75
N ILE A 147 -27.31 28.81 12.98
CA ILE A 147 -28.17 29.38 11.95
C ILE A 147 -27.73 30.83 11.78
N LEU A 148 -27.12 31.15 10.63
CA LEU A 148 -26.68 32.48 10.26
C LEU A 148 -27.34 32.90 8.95
N ALA A 149 -27.67 34.17 8.84
CA ALA A 149 -28.07 34.80 7.59
C ALA A 149 -26.87 35.52 6.95
N ARG A 150 -26.96 35.74 5.63
CA ARG A 150 -25.97 36.55 4.93
C ARG A 150 -26.04 37.98 5.47
N GLY A 151 -24.89 38.50 5.90
CA GLY A 151 -24.78 39.85 6.47
C GLY A 151 -24.79 39.88 7.99
N ASP A 152 -24.98 38.74 8.66
CA ASP A 152 -24.82 38.65 10.11
C ASP A 152 -23.39 39.03 10.51
N GLU A 153 -23.27 39.89 11.52
CA GLU A 153 -21.99 40.30 12.10
C GLU A 153 -21.61 39.36 13.25
N LEU A 154 -20.37 38.86 13.23
CA LEU A 154 -19.84 37.96 14.24
C LEU A 154 -18.74 38.66 15.05
N ILE A 155 -18.74 38.45 16.36
CA ILE A 155 -17.70 38.97 17.25
C ILE A 155 -16.56 37.95 17.34
N LEU A 156 -15.36 38.33 16.86
CA LEU A 156 -14.15 37.56 17.05
C LEU A 156 -13.74 37.55 18.54
N LYS A 157 -13.80 36.39 19.18
CA LYS A 157 -13.43 36.24 20.60
C LYS A 157 -11.95 35.94 20.81
N GLU A 158 -11.38 35.10 19.97
CA GLU A 158 -10.00 34.64 20.07
C GLU A 158 -9.47 34.34 18.67
N ALA A 159 -8.19 34.65 18.46
CA ALA A 159 -7.43 34.23 17.29
C ALA A 159 -6.05 33.76 17.76
N SER A 160 -5.60 32.62 17.25
CA SER A 160 -4.28 32.08 17.56
C SER A 160 -3.62 31.56 16.30
N LEU A 161 -2.29 31.66 16.25
CA LEU A 161 -1.48 31.09 15.17
C LEU A 161 -0.86 29.79 15.67
N VAL A 162 -1.27 28.67 15.07
CA VAL A 162 -0.77 27.34 15.43
C VAL A 162 0.34 26.95 14.47
N SER A 163 1.56 26.85 14.98
CA SER A 163 2.67 26.25 14.23
C SER A 163 2.48 24.74 14.11
N ARG A 164 2.69 24.20 12.91
CA ARG A 164 2.65 22.76 12.62
C ARG A 164 3.81 22.39 11.71
N GLU A 165 4.22 21.13 11.77
CA GLU A 165 5.25 20.56 10.89
C GLU A 165 4.64 19.47 10.00
N THR A 166 5.18 19.30 8.80
CA THR A 166 4.85 18.17 7.93
C THR A 166 5.51 16.90 8.47
N SER A 167 4.79 15.79 8.46
CA SER A 167 5.34 14.48 8.82
C SER A 167 5.78 13.72 7.57
N PRO A 168 6.85 12.90 7.65
CA PRO A 168 7.20 11.99 6.56
C PRO A 168 6.08 10.94 6.37
N PRO A 169 5.96 10.37 5.16
CA PRO A 169 5.02 9.27 4.93
C PRO A 169 5.39 8.06 5.80
N GLY A 170 4.37 7.32 6.23
CA GLY A 170 4.57 6.04 6.91
C GLY A 170 5.00 4.94 5.94
N TYR A 171 5.37 3.79 6.49
CA TYR A 171 5.50 2.57 5.69
C TYR A 171 4.14 2.12 5.14
N LEU A 172 4.19 1.42 4.01
CA LEU A 172 3.00 0.89 3.34
C LEU A 172 2.25 -0.11 4.24
N THR A 173 0.94 -0.02 4.23
CA THR A 173 0.02 -1.08 4.63
C THR A 173 -0.06 -2.14 3.52
N GLU A 174 -0.57 -3.32 3.85
CA GLU A 174 -0.81 -4.37 2.84
C GLU A 174 -1.79 -3.89 1.74
N SER A 175 -2.84 -3.17 2.12
CA SER A 175 -3.82 -2.59 1.16
C SER A 175 -3.20 -1.56 0.22
N GLU A 176 -2.28 -0.73 0.71
CA GLU A 176 -1.57 0.24 -0.14
C GLU A 176 -0.62 -0.48 -1.11
N LEU A 177 0.03 -1.56 -0.67
CA LEU A 177 0.87 -2.38 -1.55
C LEU A 177 0.03 -3.09 -2.63
N ILE A 178 -1.12 -3.66 -2.27
CA ILE A 178 -2.08 -4.25 -3.23
C ILE A 178 -2.48 -3.20 -4.28
N SER A 179 -2.88 -2.00 -3.83
CA SER A 179 -3.27 -0.90 -4.72
C SER A 179 -2.13 -0.48 -5.67
N LEU A 180 -0.88 -0.51 -5.20
CA LEU A 180 0.29 -0.23 -6.03
C LEU A 180 0.54 -1.35 -7.05
N MET A 181 0.38 -2.61 -6.66
CA MET A 181 0.52 -3.77 -7.56
C MET A 181 -0.52 -3.73 -8.69
N GLU A 182 -1.78 -3.47 -8.36
CA GLU A 182 -2.87 -3.28 -9.33
C GLU A 182 -2.62 -2.10 -10.26
N LYS A 183 -2.27 -0.93 -9.69
CA LYS A 183 -1.94 0.28 -10.46
C LYS A 183 -0.83 0.05 -11.47
N HIS A 184 0.16 -0.76 -11.10
CA HIS A 184 1.31 -1.08 -11.95
C HIS A 184 1.12 -2.36 -12.79
N GLY A 185 -0.04 -3.01 -12.74
CA GLY A 185 -0.35 -4.19 -13.55
C GLY A 185 0.55 -5.39 -13.24
N ILE A 186 0.93 -5.58 -11.97
CA ILE A 186 1.78 -6.69 -11.54
C ILE A 186 1.03 -7.62 -10.57
N GLY A 187 1.00 -8.91 -10.91
CA GLY A 187 0.13 -9.85 -10.23
C GLY A 187 -1.33 -9.71 -10.64
N THR A 188 -2.13 -10.69 -10.22
CA THR A 188 -3.58 -10.77 -10.41
C THR A 188 -4.22 -11.03 -9.05
N ASP A 189 -5.55 -11.00 -8.96
CA ASP A 189 -6.28 -11.33 -7.72
C ASP A 189 -5.88 -12.68 -7.10
N ALA A 190 -5.44 -13.62 -7.94
CA ALA A 190 -4.97 -14.92 -7.52
C ALA A 190 -3.52 -14.92 -6.99
N SER A 191 -2.66 -14.04 -7.48
CA SER A 191 -1.21 -14.08 -7.23
C SER A 191 -0.70 -12.97 -6.30
N ILE A 192 -1.38 -11.82 -6.23
CA ILE A 192 -0.99 -10.71 -5.34
C ILE A 192 -0.85 -11.18 -3.87
N PRO A 193 -1.83 -11.89 -3.26
CA PRO A 193 -1.68 -12.36 -1.89
C PRO A 193 -0.49 -13.32 -1.71
N VAL A 194 -0.19 -14.12 -2.74
CA VAL A 194 0.94 -15.07 -2.72
C VAL A 194 2.27 -14.32 -2.74
N HIS A 195 2.41 -13.31 -3.60
CA HIS A 195 3.62 -12.50 -3.70
C HIS A 195 3.90 -11.72 -2.40
N ILE A 196 2.88 -11.09 -1.81
CA ILE A 196 3.01 -10.38 -0.53
C ILE A 196 3.39 -11.35 0.60
N ASN A 197 2.69 -12.48 0.71
CA ASN A 197 3.02 -13.48 1.71
C ASN A 197 4.47 -14.03 1.53
N THR A 198 4.94 -14.17 0.29
CA THR A 198 6.31 -14.64 0.01
C THR A 198 7.37 -13.70 0.56
N ILE A 199 7.23 -12.38 0.40
CA ILE A 199 8.23 -11.43 0.92
C ILE A 199 8.22 -11.33 2.44
N CYS A 200 7.07 -11.57 3.08
CA CYS A 200 6.95 -11.70 4.53
C CYS A 200 7.62 -12.98 5.03
N GLN A 201 7.30 -14.14 4.43
CA GLN A 201 7.86 -15.44 4.81
C GLN A 201 9.38 -15.52 4.62
N ARG A 202 9.91 -14.84 3.59
CA ARG A 202 11.35 -14.72 3.35
C ARG A 202 12.05 -13.66 4.22
N ASN A 203 11.32 -13.03 5.13
CA ASN A 203 11.81 -12.01 6.05
C ASN A 203 12.46 -10.81 5.34
N TYR A 204 11.93 -10.40 4.17
CA TYR A 204 12.33 -9.16 3.50
C TYR A 204 11.57 -7.96 4.08
N VAL A 205 10.37 -8.21 4.58
CA VAL A 205 9.54 -7.26 5.31
C VAL A 205 8.97 -7.94 6.55
N GLU A 206 8.87 -7.21 7.65
CA GLU A 206 8.12 -7.63 8.82
C GLU A 206 6.65 -7.24 8.65
N SER A 207 5.74 -8.19 8.84
CA SER A 207 4.30 -7.95 8.72
C SER A 207 3.69 -7.56 10.06
N GLY A 208 3.09 -6.36 10.11
CA GLY A 208 2.21 -5.93 11.19
C GLY A 208 1.04 -5.12 10.61
N ARG A 209 0.66 -4.01 11.25
CA ARG A 209 -0.24 -3.02 10.61
C ARG A 209 0.38 -2.37 9.37
N ARG A 210 1.71 -2.42 9.26
CA ARG A 210 2.51 -1.89 8.15
C ARG A 210 3.59 -2.90 7.77
N LEU A 211 4.06 -2.84 6.53
CA LEU A 211 5.13 -3.63 5.97
C LEU A 211 6.45 -2.89 6.18
N VAL A 212 7.20 -3.29 7.20
CA VAL A 212 8.46 -2.63 7.55
C VAL A 212 9.62 -3.39 6.89
N PRO A 213 10.41 -2.77 6.01
CA PRO A 213 11.54 -3.44 5.38
C PRO A 213 12.58 -3.90 6.40
N THR A 214 13.01 -5.15 6.30
CA THR A 214 14.12 -5.66 7.11
C THR A 214 15.45 -5.18 6.52
N ARG A 215 16.53 -5.31 7.30
CA ARG A 215 17.89 -5.05 6.80
C ARG A 215 18.23 -5.84 5.55
N LEU A 216 17.72 -7.09 5.45
CA LEU A 216 17.87 -7.94 4.27
C LEU A 216 17.06 -7.44 3.09
N GLY A 217 15.79 -7.08 3.29
CA GLY A 217 14.95 -6.52 2.23
C GLY A 217 15.55 -5.24 1.63
N ILE A 218 16.00 -4.31 2.48
CA ILE A 218 16.63 -3.05 2.06
C ILE A 218 17.89 -3.34 1.24
N SER A 219 18.77 -4.22 1.73
CA SER A 219 20.05 -4.52 1.07
C SER A 219 19.85 -5.21 -0.27
N LEU A 220 18.87 -6.12 -0.38
CA LEU A 220 18.52 -6.77 -1.64
C LEU A 220 18.03 -5.75 -2.66
N VAL A 221 17.06 -4.91 -2.30
CA VAL A 221 16.47 -3.94 -3.24
C VAL A 221 17.50 -2.92 -3.68
N HIS A 222 18.29 -2.35 -2.76
CA HIS A 222 19.37 -1.43 -3.13
C HIS A 222 20.46 -2.10 -3.97
N GLY A 223 20.78 -3.37 -3.71
CA GLY A 223 21.72 -4.16 -4.49
C GLY A 223 21.24 -4.37 -5.93
N TYR A 224 20.00 -4.85 -6.11
CA TYR A 224 19.39 -5.00 -7.43
C TYR A 224 19.34 -3.67 -8.17
N TRP A 225 18.88 -2.61 -7.50
CA TRP A 225 18.83 -1.27 -8.07
C TRP A 225 20.21 -0.80 -8.54
N ARG A 226 21.26 -0.98 -7.73
CA ARG A 226 22.61 -0.52 -8.09
C ARG A 226 23.15 -1.18 -9.36
N VAL A 227 22.77 -2.44 -9.60
CA VAL A 227 23.17 -3.16 -10.81
C VAL A 227 22.25 -2.80 -11.97
N ASP A 228 20.94 -2.99 -11.80
CA ASP A 228 19.93 -2.79 -12.84
C ASP A 228 18.56 -2.42 -12.24
N HIS A 229 18.12 -1.18 -12.46
CA HIS A 229 16.84 -0.67 -11.95
C HIS A 229 15.63 -1.49 -12.44
N GLU A 230 15.70 -2.08 -13.63
CA GLU A 230 14.58 -2.84 -14.20
C GLU A 230 14.30 -4.15 -13.46
N LEU A 231 15.23 -4.62 -12.63
CA LEU A 231 15.01 -5.76 -11.73
C LEU A 231 14.16 -5.41 -10.49
N VAL A 232 13.99 -4.11 -10.21
CA VAL A 232 13.21 -3.61 -9.05
C VAL A 232 11.92 -2.93 -9.52
N LEU A 233 11.98 -2.18 -10.61
CA LEU A 233 10.82 -1.49 -11.18
C LEU A 233 9.80 -2.50 -11.70
N PRO A 234 8.49 -2.19 -11.60
CA PRO A 234 7.43 -3.12 -12.02
C PRO A 234 7.32 -3.29 -13.54
N THR A 235 7.98 -2.44 -14.33
CA THR A 235 7.80 -2.31 -15.78
C THR A 235 7.96 -3.63 -16.54
N MET A 236 9.11 -4.32 -16.37
CA MET A 236 9.33 -5.59 -17.09
C MET A 236 8.35 -6.67 -16.64
N ARG A 237 7.97 -6.68 -15.35
CA ARG A 237 6.98 -7.63 -14.85
C ARG A 237 5.62 -7.39 -15.51
N ALA A 238 5.17 -6.14 -15.56
CA ALA A 238 3.91 -5.76 -16.17
C ALA A 238 3.86 -6.06 -17.68
N GLU A 239 4.99 -5.89 -18.38
CA GLU A 239 5.11 -6.27 -19.79
C GLU A 239 4.90 -7.77 -20.00
N VAL A 240 5.54 -8.62 -19.20
CA VAL A 240 5.34 -10.07 -19.27
C VAL A 240 3.89 -10.45 -18.93
N GLU A 241 3.29 -9.86 -17.90
CA GLU A 241 1.86 -10.09 -17.55
C GLU A 241 0.94 -9.71 -18.72
N THR A 242 1.23 -8.60 -19.39
CA THR A 242 0.49 -8.15 -20.58
C THR A 242 0.62 -9.16 -21.72
N GLN A 243 1.82 -9.68 -21.98
CA GLN A 243 2.04 -10.69 -23.01
C GLN A 243 1.33 -12.02 -22.68
N LEU A 244 1.32 -12.44 -21.41
CA LEU A 244 0.57 -13.62 -20.97
C LEU A 244 -0.94 -13.45 -21.18
N ASN A 245 -1.48 -12.25 -20.91
CA ASN A 245 -2.88 -11.94 -21.20
C ASN A 245 -3.20 -11.98 -22.69
N LEU A 246 -2.26 -11.57 -23.56
CA LEU A 246 -2.43 -11.71 -25.01
C LEU A 246 -2.49 -13.18 -25.44
N ILE A 247 -1.70 -14.07 -24.83
CA ILE A 247 -1.81 -15.52 -25.08
C ILE A 247 -3.18 -16.03 -24.68
N ALA A 248 -3.67 -15.67 -23.48
CA ALA A 248 -4.98 -16.10 -22.99
C ALA A 248 -6.13 -15.65 -23.91
N GLN A 249 -5.97 -14.51 -24.59
CA GLN A 249 -6.91 -13.98 -25.58
C GLN A 249 -6.72 -14.55 -27.00
N GLY A 250 -5.74 -15.42 -27.21
CA GLY A 250 -5.38 -15.95 -28.55
C GLY A 250 -4.76 -14.92 -29.49
N LYS A 251 -4.18 -13.83 -28.95
CA LYS A 251 -3.59 -12.71 -29.69
C LYS A 251 -2.05 -12.74 -29.76
N ALA A 252 -1.41 -13.66 -29.06
CA ALA A 252 0.04 -13.87 -29.08
C ALA A 252 0.36 -15.37 -29.06
N ASP A 253 1.46 -15.76 -29.71
CA ASP A 253 1.95 -17.13 -29.69
C ASP A 253 2.72 -17.42 -28.39
N TYR A 254 2.51 -18.62 -27.84
CA TYR A 254 3.14 -19.04 -26.59
C TYR A 254 4.67 -19.14 -26.70
N HIS A 255 5.18 -19.70 -27.81
CA HIS A 255 6.61 -19.91 -27.99
C HIS A 255 7.33 -18.58 -28.19
N ASP A 256 6.76 -17.67 -28.97
CA ASP A 256 7.34 -16.33 -29.19
C ASP A 256 7.47 -15.55 -27.88
N VAL A 257 6.41 -15.50 -27.07
CA VAL A 257 6.43 -14.81 -25.77
C VAL A 257 7.43 -15.47 -24.81
N ARG A 258 7.45 -16.80 -24.74
CA ARG A 258 8.39 -17.55 -23.90
C ARG A 258 9.84 -17.23 -24.29
N ASP A 259 10.17 -17.31 -25.56
CA ASP A 259 11.55 -17.17 -26.05
C ASP A 259 12.03 -15.73 -25.90
N HIS A 260 11.15 -14.76 -26.15
CA HIS A 260 11.42 -13.35 -25.89
C HIS A 260 11.71 -13.08 -24.40
N ALA A 261 10.85 -13.57 -23.49
CA ALA A 261 11.04 -13.38 -22.05
C ALA A 261 12.32 -14.06 -21.55
N LEU A 262 12.60 -15.29 -21.99
CA LEU A 262 13.82 -16.00 -21.60
C LEU A 262 15.08 -15.28 -22.08
N GLU A 263 15.12 -14.78 -23.31
CA GLU A 263 16.28 -14.05 -23.83
C GLU A 263 16.49 -12.74 -23.09
N MET A 264 15.41 -11.98 -22.81
CA MET A 264 15.45 -10.79 -21.98
C MET A 264 16.08 -11.08 -20.60
N PHE A 265 15.57 -12.08 -19.89
CA PHE A 265 16.10 -12.44 -18.57
C PHE A 265 17.51 -13.04 -18.62
N ARG A 266 17.88 -13.74 -19.70
CA ARG A 266 19.25 -14.24 -19.90
C ARG A 266 20.25 -13.09 -20.02
N MET A 267 19.93 -12.06 -20.80
CA MET A 267 20.77 -10.86 -20.92
C MET A 267 20.91 -10.14 -19.58
N LYS A 268 19.80 -9.97 -18.84
CA LYS A 268 19.80 -9.39 -17.50
C LYS A 268 20.65 -10.18 -16.52
N PHE A 269 20.55 -11.51 -16.53
CA PHE A 269 21.35 -12.39 -15.68
C PHE A 269 22.85 -12.27 -15.96
N VAL A 270 23.27 -12.32 -17.22
CA VAL A 270 24.69 -12.18 -17.60
C VAL A 270 25.24 -10.82 -17.14
N TYR A 271 24.47 -9.75 -17.36
CA TYR A 271 24.84 -8.42 -16.90
C TYR A 271 24.90 -8.33 -15.37
N TYR A 272 23.95 -8.95 -14.67
CA TYR A 272 23.91 -8.96 -13.21
C TYR A 272 25.13 -9.66 -12.60
N VAL A 273 25.47 -10.86 -13.08
CA VAL A 273 26.62 -11.63 -12.61
C VAL A 273 27.94 -10.88 -12.85
N LYS A 274 28.09 -10.21 -14.01
CA LYS A 274 29.27 -9.40 -14.31
C LYS A 274 29.46 -8.23 -13.31
N ASN A 275 28.37 -7.77 -12.71
CA ASN A 275 28.34 -6.61 -11.82
C ASN A 275 28.08 -6.96 -10.34
N ILE A 276 28.10 -8.25 -9.97
CA ILE A 276 27.72 -8.74 -8.64
C ILE A 276 28.56 -8.12 -7.51
N ALA A 277 29.81 -7.75 -7.78
CA ALA A 277 30.69 -7.11 -6.79
C ALA A 277 30.11 -5.80 -6.20
N GLN A 278 29.24 -5.10 -6.95
CA GLN A 278 28.54 -3.92 -6.45
C GLN A 278 27.53 -4.28 -5.35
N VAL A 279 26.91 -5.45 -5.45
CA VAL A 279 25.99 -6.01 -4.46
C VAL A 279 26.75 -6.51 -3.24
N ASP A 280 27.85 -7.24 -3.44
CA ASP A 280 28.69 -7.77 -2.36
C ASP A 280 29.19 -6.64 -1.44
N THR A 281 29.59 -5.51 -2.00
CA THR A 281 30.04 -4.34 -1.23
C THR A 281 28.94 -3.82 -0.29
N LEU A 282 27.68 -3.78 -0.75
CA LEU A 282 26.53 -3.37 0.05
C LEU A 282 26.19 -4.41 1.13
N PHE A 283 26.19 -5.69 0.76
CA PHE A 283 25.91 -6.79 1.70
C PHE A 283 26.98 -6.89 2.78
N GLU A 284 28.25 -6.73 2.44
CA GLU A 284 29.31 -6.68 3.44
C GLU A 284 29.08 -5.54 4.42
N ALA A 285 28.74 -4.34 3.98
CA ALA A 285 28.41 -3.24 4.89
C ALA A 285 27.17 -3.53 5.76
N SER A 286 26.18 -4.19 5.18
CA SER A 286 24.90 -4.52 5.82
C SER A 286 24.90 -5.83 6.63
N PHE A 287 25.93 -6.67 6.60
CA PHE A 287 25.89 -7.95 7.32
C PHE A 287 27.21 -8.36 7.96
N THR A 288 28.27 -7.57 7.81
CA THR A 288 29.44 -7.76 8.67
C THR A 288 29.06 -7.42 10.12
N SER A 289 29.68 -8.14 11.07
CA SER A 289 29.64 -7.84 12.50
C SER A 289 30.08 -6.40 12.85
N LEU A 290 30.61 -5.67 11.86
CA LEU A 290 31.07 -4.28 11.90
C LEU A 290 29.97 -3.24 12.12
N ALA A 291 28.70 -3.55 11.82
CA ALA A 291 27.59 -2.66 12.20
C ALA A 291 27.47 -2.54 13.73
N ASP A 292 27.84 -3.60 14.45
CA ASP A 292 27.95 -3.63 15.91
C ASP A 292 29.37 -3.33 16.39
N SER A 293 30.40 -3.66 15.61
CA SER A 293 31.81 -3.43 15.96
C SER A 293 32.45 -2.31 15.13
N GLY A 294 32.49 -1.12 15.70
CA GLY A 294 33.23 0.01 15.14
C GLY A 294 33.17 1.20 16.08
N LYS A 295 34.32 1.81 16.34
CA LYS A 295 34.38 3.03 17.15
C LYS A 295 33.81 4.20 16.32
N PRO A 296 33.01 5.09 16.92
CA PRO A 296 32.67 6.37 16.30
C PRO A 296 33.95 7.06 15.79
N PHE A 297 33.95 7.48 14.53
CA PHE A 297 35.17 7.95 13.87
C PHE A 297 35.04 9.38 13.30
N SER A 298 34.04 9.63 12.45
CA SER A 298 33.76 10.95 11.86
C SER A 298 32.27 11.13 11.58
N ARG A 299 31.76 12.35 11.46
CA ARG A 299 30.33 12.61 11.19
C ARG A 299 29.98 12.58 9.71
N CYS A 300 28.82 11.98 9.43
CA CYS A 300 28.19 11.94 8.11
C CYS A 300 27.67 13.32 7.72
N GLY A 301 27.95 13.79 6.50
CA GLY A 301 27.44 15.08 6.02
C GLY A 301 25.92 15.12 5.84
N LYS A 302 25.29 13.96 5.55
CA LYS A 302 23.85 13.85 5.35
C LYS A 302 23.02 13.94 6.64
N CYS A 303 23.34 13.09 7.64
CA CYS A 303 22.56 13.00 8.88
C CYS A 303 23.25 13.61 10.10
N ARG A 304 24.50 14.06 9.97
CA ARG A 304 25.34 14.65 11.04
C ARG A 304 25.61 13.71 12.23
N ARG A 305 25.27 12.42 12.12
CA ARG A 305 25.58 11.38 13.11
C ARG A 305 26.95 10.76 12.82
N TYR A 306 27.55 10.17 13.86
CA TYR A 306 28.84 9.50 13.73
C TYR A 306 28.73 8.28 12.81
N MET A 307 29.65 8.23 11.86
CA MET A 307 30.03 7.06 11.09
C MET A 307 31.06 6.26 11.87
N LYS A 308 31.03 4.95 11.68
CA LYS A 308 31.97 3.99 12.26
C LYS A 308 33.06 3.70 11.24
N LEU A 309 34.32 3.68 11.67
CA LEU A 309 35.42 3.15 10.85
C LEU A 309 35.39 1.63 10.90
N VAL A 310 35.35 1.03 9.71
CA VAL A 310 35.47 -0.40 9.49
C VAL A 310 36.95 -0.71 9.19
N PRO A 311 37.70 -1.32 10.12
CA PRO A 311 39.14 -1.52 9.96
C PRO A 311 39.51 -2.67 9.01
N THR A 312 38.56 -3.55 8.68
CA THR A 312 38.75 -4.65 7.72
C THR A 312 39.08 -4.09 6.34
N LYS A 313 40.09 -4.65 5.66
CA LYS A 313 40.50 -4.18 4.34
C LYS A 313 39.52 -4.67 3.24
N PRO A 314 39.10 -3.82 2.28
CA PRO A 314 39.38 -2.38 2.22
C PRO A 314 38.61 -1.62 3.31
N GLN A 315 39.33 -0.77 4.05
CA GLN A 315 38.78 0.12 5.06
C GLN A 315 37.71 1.02 4.45
N ARG A 316 36.68 1.31 5.25
CA ARG A 316 35.49 2.07 4.85
C ARG A 316 34.85 2.76 6.05
N LEU A 317 34.10 3.83 5.81
CA LEU A 317 33.25 4.48 6.81
C LEU A 317 31.81 4.04 6.60
N PHE A 318 31.14 3.58 7.65
CA PHE A 318 29.73 3.20 7.62
C PHE A 318 28.90 4.15 8.47
N CYS A 319 27.85 4.75 7.91
CA CYS A 319 26.90 5.57 8.66
C CYS A 319 25.71 4.72 9.12
N PRO A 320 25.55 4.44 10.43
CA PRO A 320 24.44 3.60 10.90
C PRO A 320 23.06 4.22 10.69
N THR A 321 22.99 5.56 10.68
CA THR A 321 21.73 6.29 10.53
C THR A 321 21.29 6.37 9.07
N CYS A 322 22.22 6.63 8.14
CA CYS A 322 21.91 6.65 6.71
C CYS A 322 21.93 5.25 6.07
N GLN A 323 22.50 4.26 6.77
CA GLN A 323 22.80 2.92 6.22
C GLN A 323 23.63 2.98 4.93
N GLU A 324 24.51 3.97 4.83
CA GLU A 324 25.39 4.17 3.68
C GLU A 324 26.86 3.89 4.04
N THR A 325 27.63 3.45 3.04
CA THR A 325 29.06 3.18 3.17
C THR A 325 29.86 4.09 2.24
N TYR A 326 30.94 4.65 2.76
CA TYR A 326 31.85 5.53 2.04
C TYR A 326 33.22 4.89 1.99
N SER A 327 33.78 4.78 0.80
CA SER A 327 35.16 4.34 0.60
C SER A 327 36.13 5.35 1.19
N VAL A 328 37.20 4.87 1.80
CA VAL A 328 38.34 5.70 2.22
C VAL A 328 39.61 5.25 1.49
N PRO A 329 40.68 6.07 1.47
CA PRO A 329 41.97 5.63 0.96
C PRO A 329 42.44 4.34 1.66
N ASN A 330 43.04 3.44 0.90
CA ASN A 330 43.39 2.08 1.33
C ASN A 330 44.86 1.75 1.02
N PHE A 331 45.77 2.60 1.47
CA PHE A 331 47.20 2.42 1.21
C PHE A 331 47.80 1.36 2.13
N LYS A 332 48.89 0.71 1.69
CA LYS A 332 49.54 -0.38 2.45
C LYS A 332 50.12 0.11 3.78
N ASP A 333 50.62 1.34 3.79
CA ASP A 333 51.26 1.99 4.93
C ASP A 333 50.48 3.26 5.32
N GLY A 334 50.13 3.36 6.59
CA GLY A 334 49.45 4.51 7.18
C GLY A 334 48.15 4.19 7.92
N VAL A 335 47.66 5.19 8.67
CA VAL A 335 46.47 5.11 9.51
C VAL A 335 45.55 6.29 9.20
N LEU A 336 44.26 5.99 8.95
CA LEU A 336 43.25 7.02 8.81
C LEU A 336 43.03 7.75 10.14
N ARG A 337 42.99 9.09 10.11
CA ARG A 337 42.73 9.93 11.30
C ARG A 337 41.68 11.01 11.00
N PRO A 338 40.85 11.42 11.99
CA PRO A 338 39.98 12.58 11.86
C PRO A 338 40.80 13.88 11.74
N TYR A 339 40.44 14.76 10.81
CA TYR A 339 41.09 16.06 10.62
C TYR A 339 40.41 17.15 11.47
N GLY A 340 40.40 16.94 12.80
CA GLY A 340 39.67 17.79 13.74
C GLY A 340 38.16 17.82 13.46
N GLU A 341 37.49 18.94 13.76
CA GLU A 341 36.06 19.15 13.49
C GLU A 341 35.79 19.85 12.14
N LYS A 342 36.79 19.86 11.24
CA LYS A 342 36.63 20.50 9.93
C LYS A 342 35.73 19.67 9.04
N LYS A 343 34.89 20.35 8.26
CA LYS A 343 33.95 19.73 7.34
C LYS A 343 34.23 20.16 5.91
N CYS A 344 33.87 19.30 4.97
CA CYS A 344 33.83 19.64 3.57
C CYS A 344 32.75 20.71 3.33
N PRO A 345 33.04 21.84 2.68
CA PRO A 345 32.07 22.91 2.44
C PRO A 345 31.02 22.56 1.37
N LEU A 346 31.19 21.43 0.66
CA LEU A 346 30.29 21.03 -0.43
C LEU A 346 29.23 20.02 0.03
N ASP A 347 29.58 19.12 0.94
CA ASP A 347 28.73 17.99 1.33
C ASP A 347 28.63 17.79 2.86
N ASP A 348 29.22 18.69 3.65
CA ASP A 348 29.21 18.71 5.11
C ASP A 348 29.86 17.50 5.80
N PHE A 349 30.53 16.61 5.08
CA PHE A 349 31.23 15.47 5.71
C PHE A 349 32.42 15.95 6.55
N GLU A 350 32.60 15.38 7.74
CA GLU A 350 33.82 15.63 8.52
C GLU A 350 35.04 15.06 7.80
N LEU A 351 36.06 15.90 7.69
CA LEU A 351 37.28 15.57 6.96
C LEU A 351 38.09 14.53 7.72
N VAL A 352 38.58 13.54 6.98
CA VAL A 352 39.52 12.53 7.46
C VAL A 352 40.76 12.59 6.57
N TYR A 353 41.92 12.31 7.15
CA TYR A 353 43.18 12.33 6.43
C TYR A 353 43.95 11.03 6.64
N TRP A 354 44.74 10.68 5.63
CA TRP A 354 45.63 9.53 5.69
C TRP A 354 46.99 9.97 6.20
N ASN A 355 47.44 9.42 7.31
CA ASN A 355 48.77 9.67 7.85
C ASN A 355 49.65 8.46 7.59
N VAL A 356 50.64 8.60 6.69
CA VAL A 356 51.63 7.56 6.39
C VAL A 356 52.58 7.40 7.57
#